data_AF-A0AAE3UJ34-F1
#
_entry.id   AF-A0AAE3UJ34-F1
#
_cell.length_a   1.000
_cell.length_b   1.000
_cell.length_c   1.000
_cell.angle_alpha   90.00
_cell.angle_beta   90.00
_cell.angle_gamma   90.00
#
_symmetry.space_group_name_H-M   'P 1'
#
loop_
_entity.id
_entity.type
_entity.pdbx_description
1 polymer ?
#
loop_
_entity_poly.entity_id
_entity_poly.type
_entity_poly.pdbx_seq_one_letter_code
_entity_poly.pdbx_strand_id
1 'polypeptide(L)'
;MIEGTNRSVQPGDIILIIVPENHKATVFARGHVVSANSDDQRKQKAADNEGLSEAYCTNYWEDHQLQVDDVAPLCIRIQIDTVVNPEHCFSLSSLPNASSVQNHLDTLQSGDRLDTALASLILEEWEKHIESLTEKGLSIRITNE
;
A
#
# COMPACT_ATOMS: atom_id res chain seq x y z
N MET A 1 0.03 -8.34 -27.30
CA MET A 1 -0.10 -7.27 -26.29
C MET A 1 -0.57 -7.93 -25.02
N ILE A 2 0.33 -8.14 -24.06
CA ILE A 2 -0.08 -8.43 -22.70
C ILE A 2 -0.16 -7.04 -22.06
N GLU A 3 -1.35 -6.45 -22.07
CA GLU A 3 -1.60 -5.27 -21.24
C GLU A 3 -1.42 -5.73 -19.80
N GLY A 4 -0.32 -5.28 -19.16
CA GLY A 4 -0.13 -5.48 -17.74
C GLY A 4 -1.36 -4.94 -17.01
N THR A 5 -2.05 -5.81 -16.28
CA THR A 5 -3.36 -5.62 -15.66
C THR A 5 -3.40 -4.51 -14.59
N ASN A 6 -2.29 -3.81 -14.34
CA ASN A 6 -2.14 -2.83 -13.27
C ASN A 6 -1.88 -1.40 -13.78
N ARG A 7 -2.86 -0.83 -14.50
CA ARG A 7 -2.92 0.61 -14.85
C ARG A 7 -3.98 1.40 -14.05
N SER A 8 -4.58 0.80 -13.02
CA SER A 8 -5.77 1.33 -12.35
C SER A 8 -5.48 2.33 -11.23
N VAL A 9 -4.24 2.41 -10.73
CA VAL A 9 -3.87 3.30 -9.63
C VAL A 9 -3.72 4.74 -10.13
N GLN A 10 -4.46 5.67 -9.52
CA GLN A 10 -4.51 7.08 -9.88
C GLN A 10 -4.04 7.97 -8.73
N PRO A 11 -3.49 9.18 -9.01
CA PRO A 11 -3.28 10.19 -7.98
C PRO A 11 -4.57 10.45 -7.18
N GLY A 12 -4.44 10.47 -5.86
CA GLY A 12 -5.56 10.59 -4.92
C GLY A 12 -6.13 9.25 -4.42
N ASP A 13 -5.78 8.12 -5.03
CA ASP A 13 -6.18 6.81 -4.51
C ASP A 13 -5.57 6.57 -3.13
N ILE A 14 -6.35 5.94 -2.24
CA ILE A 14 -5.90 5.50 -0.93
C ILE A 14 -5.13 4.19 -1.08
N ILE A 15 -3.96 4.11 -0.45
CA ILE A 15 -3.11 2.92 -0.41
C ILE A 15 -3.01 2.44 1.04
N LEU A 16 -3.15 1.14 1.23
CA LEU A 16 -2.87 0.46 2.49
C LEU A 16 -1.54 -0.28 2.35
N ILE A 17 -0.62 -0.08 3.28
CA ILE A 17 0.63 -0.83 3.30
C ILE A 17 0.43 -2.07 4.18
N ILE A 18 0.34 -3.20 3.49
CA ILE A 18 0.12 -4.51 4.09
C ILE A 18 1.45 -5.25 4.18
N VAL A 19 1.80 -5.71 5.38
CA VAL A 19 2.95 -6.59 5.60
C VAL A 19 2.48 -7.96 6.09
N PRO A 20 3.09 -9.05 5.59
CA PRO A 20 2.86 -10.37 6.13
C PRO A 20 3.56 -10.48 7.49
N GLU A 21 2.79 -10.66 8.56
CA GLU A 21 3.31 -10.93 9.90
C GLU A 21 2.78 -12.30 10.36
N ASN A 22 3.68 -13.27 10.61
CA ASN A 22 3.30 -14.61 11.09
C ASN A 22 2.20 -15.29 10.24
N HIS A 23 2.28 -15.18 8.91
CA HIS A 23 1.27 -15.66 7.94
C HIS A 23 -0.09 -14.94 8.00
N LYS A 24 -0.17 -13.76 8.62
CA LYS A 24 -1.37 -12.92 8.63
C LYS A 24 -1.09 -11.60 7.93
N ALA A 25 -2.04 -11.14 7.13
CA ALA A 25 -1.97 -9.83 6.52
C ALA A 25 -2.26 -8.76 7.58
N THR A 26 -1.32 -7.84 7.78
CA THR A 26 -1.43 -6.76 8.76
C THR A 26 -1.19 -5.42 8.08
N VAL A 27 -1.95 -4.40 8.45
CA VAL A 27 -1.78 -3.03 7.97
C VAL A 27 -0.97 -2.26 9.00
N PHE A 28 0.13 -1.64 8.58
CA PHE A 28 0.95 -0.80 9.47
C PHE A 28 0.89 0.69 9.10
N ALA A 29 0.48 1.01 7.88
CA ALA A 29 0.37 2.38 7.41
C ALA A 29 -0.72 2.53 6.33
N ARG A 30 -1.24 3.75 6.22
CA ARG A 30 -2.07 4.19 5.11
C ARG A 30 -1.49 5.47 4.52
N GLY A 31 -1.65 5.62 3.22
CA GLY A 31 -1.33 6.85 2.52
C GLY A 31 -2.23 7.06 1.31
N HIS A 32 -1.82 8.02 0.48
CA HIS A 32 -2.45 8.31 -0.79
C HIS A 32 -1.41 8.41 -1.90
N VAL A 33 -1.84 8.10 -3.12
CA VAL A 33 -0.99 8.22 -4.31
C VAL A 33 -0.83 9.68 -4.67
N VAL A 34 0.41 10.13 -4.76
CA VAL A 34 0.77 11.47 -5.22
C VAL A 34 1.07 11.47 -6.72
N SER A 35 1.69 10.40 -7.22
CA SER A 35 2.00 10.22 -8.64
C SER A 35 1.98 8.75 -9.01
N ALA A 36 1.45 8.45 -10.19
CA ALA A 36 1.48 7.13 -10.81
C ALA A 36 2.19 7.17 -12.18
N ASN A 37 3.06 8.17 -12.39
CA ASN A 37 3.73 8.40 -13.67
C ASN A 37 5.05 7.63 -13.77
N SER A 38 5.24 6.89 -14.86
CA SER A 38 6.50 6.22 -15.21
C SER A 38 7.68 7.18 -15.41
N ASP A 39 7.44 8.46 -15.74
CA ASP A 39 8.50 9.46 -15.90
C ASP A 39 9.13 9.92 -14.58
N ASP A 40 8.44 9.76 -13.44
CA ASP A 40 9.06 10.04 -12.13
C ASP A 40 10.17 9.02 -11.80
N GLN A 41 10.18 7.84 -12.45
CA GLN A 41 11.32 6.90 -12.41
C GLN A 41 12.62 7.50 -12.98
N ARG A 42 12.53 8.35 -14.01
CA ARG A 42 13.72 8.89 -14.69
C ARG A 42 14.43 9.95 -13.86
N LYS A 43 13.68 10.71 -13.05
CA LYS A 43 14.25 11.72 -12.14
C LYS A 43 15.06 11.08 -11.00
N GLN A 44 14.84 9.79 -10.72
CA GLN A 44 15.49 9.03 -9.64
C GLN A 44 16.90 8.53 -10.02
N LYS A 45 17.22 8.37 -11.30
CA LYS A 45 18.58 8.00 -11.76
C LYS A 45 19.54 9.19 -11.87
N ALA A 46 19.06 10.41 -11.63
CA ALA A 46 19.94 11.57 -11.50
C ALA A 46 20.62 11.48 -10.13
N ALA A 47 21.95 11.51 -10.11
CA ALA A 47 22.80 11.29 -8.93
C ALA A 47 22.60 12.29 -7.77
N ASP A 48 21.67 13.24 -7.89
CA ASP A 48 21.54 14.40 -7.00
C ASP A 48 20.34 14.33 -6.04
N ASN A 49 19.58 13.22 -6.01
CA ASN A 49 18.37 13.06 -5.18
C ASN A 49 18.58 12.21 -3.90
N GLU A 50 19.76 12.28 -3.28
CA GLU A 50 19.97 11.73 -1.93
C GLU A 50 19.29 12.64 -0.88
N GLY A 51 18.20 12.17 -0.25
CA GLY A 51 17.63 12.85 0.93
C GLY A 51 16.11 12.97 1.03
N LEU A 52 15.33 12.38 0.13
CA LEU A 52 13.87 12.43 0.22
C LEU A 52 13.31 11.22 1.01
N SER A 53 12.48 11.49 2.02
CA SER A 53 11.74 10.52 2.85
C SER A 53 10.60 9.85 2.06
N GLU A 54 10.88 9.36 0.86
CA GLU A 54 9.90 8.85 -0.09
C GLU A 54 9.97 7.31 -0.16
N ALA A 55 8.86 6.64 0.12
CA ALA A 55 8.71 5.21 -0.07
C ALA A 55 8.20 4.93 -1.49
N TYR A 56 8.98 4.19 -2.28
CA TYR A 56 8.59 3.75 -3.61
C TYR A 56 8.16 2.28 -3.54
N CYS A 57 6.92 2.00 -3.92
CA CYS A 57 6.43 0.62 -4.00
C CYS A 57 6.68 0.10 -5.41
N THR A 58 7.52 -0.93 -5.52
CA THR A 58 7.70 -1.70 -6.75
C THR A 58 6.83 -2.94 -6.66
N ASN A 59 5.91 -3.13 -7.59
CA ASN A 59 5.21 -4.41 -7.72
C ASN A 59 6.23 -5.46 -8.18
N TYR A 60 6.69 -6.32 -7.26
CA TYR A 60 7.60 -7.41 -7.60
C TYR A 60 6.78 -8.61 -8.09
N TRP A 61 6.89 -8.95 -9.36
CA TRP A 61 6.35 -10.20 -9.91
C TRP A 61 7.43 -11.28 -9.80
N GLU A 62 7.25 -12.25 -8.89
CA GLU A 62 8.20 -13.36 -8.71
C GLU A 62 8.08 -14.46 -9.77
N ASP A 63 6.94 -14.55 -10.45
CA ASP A 63 6.74 -15.52 -11.52
C ASP A 63 6.84 -14.82 -12.86
N HIS A 64 8.07 -14.73 -13.38
CA HIS A 64 8.41 -15.08 -14.77
C HIS A 64 9.77 -14.48 -15.12
N GLN A 65 10.57 -15.27 -15.83
CA GLN A 65 11.74 -14.83 -16.60
C GLN A 65 11.31 -13.90 -17.75
N LEU A 66 10.59 -12.82 -17.45
CA LEU A 66 10.34 -11.74 -18.39
C LEU A 66 11.68 -11.03 -18.54
N GLN A 67 12.27 -11.20 -19.73
CA GLN A 67 13.43 -10.45 -20.15
C GLN A 67 13.18 -8.97 -19.86
N VAL A 68 14.17 -8.37 -19.21
CA VAL A 68 14.18 -7.08 -18.48
C VAL A 68 13.79 -5.85 -19.32
N ASP A 69 13.36 -6.03 -20.57
CA ASP A 69 13.16 -4.94 -21.53
C ASP A 69 11.69 -4.58 -21.82
N ASP A 70 10.69 -5.38 -21.43
CA ASP A 70 9.31 -5.19 -21.96
C ASP A 70 8.19 -4.90 -20.93
N VAL A 71 8.46 -4.91 -19.62
CA VAL A 71 7.48 -4.45 -18.62
C VAL A 71 8.20 -3.54 -17.62
N ALA A 72 8.12 -2.23 -17.84
CA ALA A 72 8.56 -1.28 -16.83
C ALA A 72 7.76 -1.53 -15.54
N PRO A 73 8.42 -1.74 -14.39
CA PRO A 73 7.72 -1.90 -13.12
C PRO A 73 6.83 -0.68 -12.90
N LEU A 74 5.60 -0.88 -12.43
CA LEU A 74 4.76 0.24 -12.01
C LEU A 74 5.37 0.81 -10.72
N CYS A 75 5.79 2.07 -10.75
CA CYS A 75 6.25 2.79 -9.57
C CYS A 75 5.26 3.90 -9.26
N ILE A 76 4.70 3.87 -8.05
CA ILE A 76 3.85 4.94 -7.53
C ILE A 76 4.61 5.71 -6.46
N ARG A 77 4.42 7.02 -6.44
CA ARG A 77 4.82 7.86 -5.31
C ARG A 77 3.63 7.95 -4.37
N ILE A 78 3.82 7.53 -3.12
CA ILE A 78 2.81 7.62 -2.08
C ILE A 78 3.23 8.61 -1.01
N GLN A 79 2.24 9.24 -0.39
CA GLN A 79 2.42 10.03 0.81
C GLN A 79 1.66 9.36 1.95
N ILE A 80 2.40 9.00 3.00
CA ILE A 80 1.86 8.36 4.19
C ILE A 80 1.15 9.40 5.04
N ASP A 81 -0.08 9.10 5.45
CA ASP A 81 -0.89 9.96 6.30
C ASP A 81 -1.08 9.38 7.71
N THR A 82 -0.97 8.06 7.87
CA THR A 82 -1.14 7.40 9.16
C THR A 82 -0.22 6.20 9.28
N VAL A 83 0.40 6.08 10.45
CA VAL A 83 1.32 5.00 10.81
C VAL A 83 1.02 4.53 12.22
N VAL A 84 1.10 3.23 12.46
CA VAL A 84 1.06 2.65 13.81
C VAL A 84 2.43 2.11 14.21
N ASN A 85 2.67 2.00 15.52
CA ASN A 85 3.81 1.25 16.03
C ASN A 85 3.78 -0.18 15.45
N PRO A 86 4.91 -0.72 14.94
CA PRO A 86 4.97 -2.06 14.35
C PRO A 86 4.44 -3.19 15.25
N GLU A 87 4.52 -3.05 16.58
CA GLU A 87 3.96 -4.04 17.53
C GLU A 87 2.43 -3.98 17.66
N HIS A 88 1.80 -2.99 17.04
CA HIS A 88 0.37 -2.71 17.08
C HIS A 88 -0.25 -2.63 15.69
N CYS A 89 0.30 -3.36 14.71
CA CYS A 89 -0.27 -3.43 13.36
C CYS A 89 -1.73 -3.91 13.39
N PHE A 90 -2.54 -3.37 12.48
CA PHE A 90 -3.94 -3.76 12.37
C PHE A 90 -4.05 -5.09 11.64
N SER A 91 -4.40 -6.15 12.36
CA SER A 91 -4.58 -7.47 11.75
C SER A 91 -5.89 -7.53 10.96
N LEU A 92 -5.81 -7.81 9.66
CA LEU A 92 -7.00 -8.01 8.81
C LEU A 92 -7.81 -9.24 9.25
N SER A 93 -7.21 -10.17 10.00
CA SER A 93 -7.93 -11.30 10.60
C SER A 93 -8.89 -10.91 11.74
N SER A 94 -8.82 -9.66 12.21
CA SER A 94 -9.71 -9.13 13.25
C SER A 94 -11.02 -8.57 12.70
N LEU A 95 -11.12 -8.43 11.37
CA LEU A 95 -12.29 -7.90 10.69
C LEU A 95 -13.51 -8.82 10.84
N PRO A 96 -14.73 -8.25 10.85
CA PRO A 96 -15.95 -9.01 10.62
C PRO A 96 -15.81 -9.81 9.32
N ASN A 97 -16.15 -11.10 9.33
CA ASN A 97 -15.99 -12.02 8.19
C ASN A 97 -14.53 -12.25 7.75
N ALA A 98 -13.58 -12.29 8.69
CA ALA A 98 -12.15 -12.54 8.45
C ALA A 98 -11.83 -13.63 7.40
N SER A 99 -12.55 -14.76 7.40
CA SER A 99 -12.32 -15.83 6.40
C SER A 99 -12.63 -15.39 4.97
N SER A 100 -13.69 -14.60 4.77
CA SER A 100 -14.03 -14.06 3.45
C SER A 100 -13.03 -13.00 3.03
N VAL A 101 -12.60 -12.15 3.95
CA VAL A 101 -11.56 -11.13 3.69
C VAL A 101 -10.25 -11.80 3.28
N GLN A 102 -9.79 -12.81 4.02
CA GLN A 102 -8.56 -13.53 3.70
C GLN A 102 -8.63 -14.19 2.31
N ASN A 103 -9.75 -14.84 1.98
CA ASN A 103 -9.91 -15.44 0.65
C ASN A 103 -9.84 -14.41 -0.48
N HIS A 104 -10.29 -13.16 -0.27
CA HIS A 104 -10.12 -12.09 -1.26
C HIS A 104 -8.65 -11.66 -1.33
N LEU A 105 -8.00 -11.45 -0.18
CA LEU A 105 -6.60 -11.03 -0.10
C LEU A 105 -5.65 -12.04 -0.75
N ASP A 106 -5.88 -13.34 -0.59
CA ASP A 106 -5.05 -14.40 -1.17
C ASP A 106 -5.07 -14.38 -2.72
N THR A 107 -6.09 -13.77 -3.33
CA THR A 107 -6.22 -13.65 -4.79
C THR A 107 -5.64 -12.35 -5.34
N LEU A 108 -5.27 -11.40 -4.48
CA LEU A 108 -4.81 -10.08 -4.88
C LEU A 108 -3.29 -10.03 -4.98
N GLN A 109 -2.81 -9.33 -5.99
CA GLN A 109 -1.42 -8.96 -6.16
C GLN A 109 -1.17 -7.53 -5.68
N SER A 110 0.10 -7.20 -5.44
CA SER A 110 0.48 -5.82 -5.11
C SER A 110 0.03 -4.86 -6.22
N GLY A 111 -0.63 -3.77 -5.83
CA GLY A 111 -1.19 -2.78 -6.76
C GLY A 111 -2.60 -3.09 -7.25
N ASP A 112 -3.16 -4.26 -6.93
CA ASP A 112 -4.53 -4.58 -7.29
C ASP A 112 -5.53 -3.73 -6.51
N ARG A 113 -6.62 -3.36 -7.17
CA ARG A 113 -7.70 -2.61 -6.54
C ARG A 113 -8.56 -3.53 -5.68
N LEU A 114 -8.78 -3.12 -4.43
CA LEU A 114 -9.76 -3.76 -3.56
C LEU A 114 -11.19 -3.49 -4.02
N ASP A 115 -12.07 -4.47 -3.85
CA ASP A 115 -13.51 -4.25 -3.98
C ASP A 115 -13.97 -3.12 -3.04
N THR A 116 -14.96 -2.35 -3.46
CA THR A 116 -15.39 -1.14 -2.74
C THR A 116 -15.96 -1.46 -1.36
N ALA A 117 -16.69 -2.57 -1.21
CA ALA A 117 -17.24 -2.96 0.07
C ALA A 117 -16.13 -3.41 1.03
N LEU A 118 -15.16 -4.18 0.53
CA LEU A 118 -14.01 -4.61 1.30
C LEU A 118 -13.12 -3.42 1.71
N ALA A 119 -12.81 -2.52 0.79
CA ALA A 119 -12.03 -1.32 1.05
C ALA A 119 -12.69 -0.45 2.12
N SER A 120 -14.01 -0.23 2.02
CA SER A 120 -14.76 0.56 3.00
C SER A 120 -14.71 -0.06 4.39
N LEU A 121 -14.87 -1.39 4.50
CA LEU A 121 -14.78 -2.11 5.76
C LEU A 121 -13.39 -1.97 6.39
N ILE A 122 -12.32 -2.18 5.62
CA ILE A 122 -10.95 -2.08 6.11
C ILE A 122 -10.66 -0.64 6.58
N LEU A 123 -11.08 0.36 5.82
CA LEU A 123 -10.84 1.77 6.15
C LEU A 123 -11.61 2.21 7.40
N GLU A 124 -12.84 1.75 7.58
CA GLU A 124 -13.63 2.05 8.80
C GLU A 124 -12.95 1.46 10.05
N GLU A 125 -12.54 0.19 9.99
CA GLU A 125 -11.89 -0.47 11.12
C GLU A 125 -10.46 0.05 11.37
N TRP A 126 -9.75 0.46 10.31
CA TRP A 126 -8.47 1.16 10.43
C TRP A 126 -8.60 2.47 11.21
N GLU A 127 -9.60 3.30 10.91
CA GLU A 127 -9.81 4.57 11.63
C GLU A 127 -10.09 4.34 13.11
N LYS A 128 -10.96 3.36 13.45
CA LYS A 128 -11.22 2.96 14.84
C LYS A 128 -9.93 2.51 15.54
N HIS A 129 -9.10 1.73 14.85
CA HIS A 129 -7.81 1.27 15.38
C HIS A 129 -6.86 2.43 15.67
N ILE A 130 -6.70 3.36 14.73
CA ILE A 130 -5.88 4.57 14.90
C ILE A 130 -6.36 5.42 16.08
N GLU A 131 -7.67 5.68 16.19
CA GLU A 131 -8.23 6.44 17.32
C GLU A 131 -7.87 5.79 18.66
N SER A 132 -8.00 4.47 18.77
CA SER A 132 -7.69 3.72 20.00
C SER A 132 -6.20 3.73 20.40
N LEU A 133 -5.30 3.94 19.44
CA LEU A 133 -3.85 3.98 19.63
C LEU A 133 -3.30 5.40 19.78
N THR A 134 -4.02 6.40 19.25
CA THR A 134 -3.62 7.82 19.30
C THR A 134 -3.51 8.28 20.75
N GLU A 135 -4.49 7.96 21.59
CA GLU A 135 -4.49 8.31 23.02
C GLU A 135 -3.31 7.73 23.80
N LYS A 136 -2.71 6.65 23.28
CA LYS A 136 -1.58 5.93 23.89
C LYS A 136 -0.23 6.34 23.29
N GLY A 137 -0.21 7.24 22.31
CA GLY A 137 1.00 7.60 21.57
C GLY A 137 1.56 6.46 20.71
N LEU A 138 0.71 5.50 20.32
CA LEU A 138 1.09 4.31 19.54
C LEU A 138 0.71 4.41 18.05
N SER A 139 0.14 5.54 17.65
CA SER A 139 -0.12 5.87 16.25
C SER A 139 0.13 7.34 15.99
N ILE A 140 0.46 7.68 14.75
CA ILE A 140 0.74 9.04 14.30
C ILE A 140 -0.16 9.34 13.10
N ARG A 141 -0.82 10.49 13.15
CA ARG A 141 -1.44 11.12 11.98
C ARG A 141 -0.48 12.20 11.46
N ILE A 142 -0.08 12.10 10.20
CA ILE A 142 0.81 13.04 9.54
C ILE A 142 -0.07 14.02 8.76
N THR A 143 -0.23 15.22 9.29
CA THR A 143 -0.90 16.32 8.60
C THR A 143 0.17 17.17 7.92
N ASN A 144 0.08 17.36 6.60
CA ASN A 144 0.88 18.39 5.95
C ASN A 144 0.17 19.73 6.16
N GLU A 145 0.73 20.56 7.03
CA GLU A 145 0.48 22.00 7.01
C GLU A 145 1.38 22.69 5.97
#